data_AF-A0A2T4I569-F1
#
_entry.id   AF-A0A2T4I569-F1
#
_cell.length_a   1.000
_cell.length_b   1.000
_cell.length_c   1.000
_cell.angle_alpha   90.00
_cell.angle_beta   90.00
_cell.angle_gamma   90.00
#
_symmetry.space_group_name_H-M   'P 1'
#
loop_
_entity.id
_entity.type
_entity.pdbx_description
1 polymer ?
#
loop_
_entity_poly.entity_id
_entity_poly.type
_entity_poly.pdbx_seq_one_letter_code
_entity_poly.pdbx_strand_id
1 'polypeptide(L)' 'MTTASRTSKDKAVAFDDFARDIARRRAETGQPDLPHNSGKRRTASKKALLEAVEQAGGRW' A
#
# COMPACT_ATOMS: atom_id res chain seq x y z
N MET A 1 22.50 -12.04 8.51
CA MET A 1 22.55 -10.56 8.57
C MET A 1 21.25 -10.08 9.16
N THR A 2 21.29 -9.45 10.33
CA THR A 2 20.09 -9.00 11.06
C THR A 2 19.75 -7.60 10.60
N THR A 3 18.69 -7.44 9.80
CA THR A 3 18.20 -6.13 9.37
C THR A 3 17.52 -5.43 10.55
N ALA A 4 18.08 -4.29 10.98
CA ALA A 4 17.44 -3.44 11.97
C ALA A 4 16.08 -2.93 11.44
N SER A 5 15.03 -3.09 12.24
CA SER A 5 13.70 -2.53 11.96
C SER A 5 13.76 -1.00 12.08
N ARG A 6 13.28 -0.29 11.05
CA ARG A 6 13.20 1.18 11.03
C ARG A 6 12.05 1.63 11.93
N THR A 7 12.33 1.96 13.18
CA THR A 7 11.40 2.70 14.04
C THR A 7 11.49 4.18 13.67
N SER A 8 10.54 4.68 12.87
CA SER A 8 10.43 6.12 12.67
C SER A 8 10.00 6.78 13.99
N LYS A 9 10.67 7.87 14.37
CA LYS A 9 10.29 8.72 15.52
C LYS A 9 9.14 9.67 15.19
N ASP A 10 8.50 9.48 14.04
CA ASP A 10 7.45 10.36 13.56
C ASP A 10 6.23 10.24 14.46
N LYS A 11 5.67 11.39 14.86
CA LYS A 11 4.45 11.42 15.65
C LYS A 11 3.35 10.70 14.86
N ALA A 12 2.65 9.78 15.53
CA ALA A 12 1.44 9.20 14.99
C ALA A 12 0.47 10.34 14.62
N VAL A 13 -0.05 10.30 13.39
CA VAL A 13 -1.08 11.23 12.92
C VAL A 13 -2.45 10.65 13.22
N ALA A 14 -3.38 11.49 13.67
CA ALA A 14 -4.77 11.07 13.80
C ALA A 14 -5.36 10.76 12.42
N PHE A 15 -6.26 9.79 12.36
CA PHE A 15 -6.84 9.33 11.09
C PHE A 15 -7.57 10.46 10.34
N ASP A 16 -8.30 11.31 11.06
CA ASP A 16 -9.04 12.42 10.47
C ASP A 16 -8.12 13.49 9.88
N ASP A 17 -7.01 13.78 10.56
CA ASP A 17 -6.01 14.73 10.06
C ASP A 17 -5.34 14.20 8.79
N PHE A 18 -5.05 12.90 8.77
CA PHE A 18 -4.53 12.22 7.59
C PHE A 18 -5.52 12.26 6.41
N ALA A 19 -6.80 11.99 6.67
CA ALA A 19 -7.85 12.04 5.64
C ALA A 19 -8.02 13.44 5.04
N ARG A 20 -8.03 14.48 5.90
CA ARG A 20 -8.10 15.88 5.48
C ARG A 20 -6.90 16.26 4.60
N ASP A 21 -5.71 15.81 4.97
CA ASP A 21 -4.50 16.10 4.20
C ASP A 21 -4.50 15.41 2.83
N ILE A 22 -4.99 14.17 2.74
CA ILE A 22 -5.20 13.49 1.44
C ILE A 22 -6.16 14.28 0.55
N ALA A 23 -7.29 14.74 1.09
CA ALA A 23 -8.29 15.49 0.33
C ALA A 23 -7.72 16.81 -0.21
N ARG A 24 -6.99 17.54 0.65
CA ARG A 24 -6.26 18.76 0.25
C ARG A 24 -5.29 18.50 -0.89
N ARG A 25 -4.42 17.48 -0.76
CA ARG A 25 -3.43 17.14 -1.79
C ARG A 25 -4.10 16.75 -3.11
N ARG A 26 -5.18 15.96 -3.08
CA ARG A 26 -5.92 15.59 -4.30
C ARG A 26 -6.47 16.82 -5.04
N ALA A 27 -6.99 17.80 -4.31
CA ALA A 27 -7.48 19.06 -4.87
C ALA A 27 -6.34 19.89 -5.48
N GLU A 28 -5.18 19.96 -4.82
CA GLU A 28 -4.00 20.71 -5.29
C GLU A 28 -3.35 20.08 -6.52
N THR A 29 -3.20 18.75 -6.55
CA THR A 29 -2.48 18.06 -7.62
C THR A 29 -3.35 17.71 -8.83
N GLY A 30 -4.68 17.85 -8.71
CA GLY A 30 -5.64 17.47 -9.75
C GLY A 30 -5.54 15.99 -10.11
N GLN A 31 -6.13 15.13 -9.27
CA GLN A 31 -6.16 13.66 -9.34
C GLN A 31 -5.58 13.04 -10.64
N PRO A 32 -4.24 12.95 -10.76
CA PRO A 32 -3.62 12.47 -11.99
C PRO A 32 -3.87 10.97 -12.13
N ASP A 33 -3.88 10.47 -13.36
CA ASP A 33 -3.85 9.02 -13.60
C ASP A 33 -2.53 8.47 -13.05
N LEU A 34 -2.59 7.97 -11.82
CA LEU A 34 -1.43 7.43 -11.13
C LEU A 34 -1.04 6.11 -11.80
N PRO A 35 0.21 5.94 -12.25
CA PRO A 35 0.64 4.70 -12.86
C PRO A 35 0.49 3.57 -11.84
N HIS A 36 -0.42 2.64 -12.12
CA HIS A 36 -0.57 1.46 -11.29
C HIS A 36 0.57 0.48 -11.58
N ASN A 37 1.16 -0.10 -10.53
CA ASN A 37 2.10 -1.19 -10.71
C ASN A 37 1.36 -2.35 -11.39
N SER A 38 1.87 -2.83 -12.54
CA SER A 38 1.25 -3.93 -13.30
C SER A 38 1.12 -5.25 -12.52
N GLY A 39 1.74 -5.36 -11.34
CA GLY A 39 1.70 -6.55 -10.51
C GLY A 39 2.40 -7.77 -11.12
N LYS A 40 3.08 -7.64 -12.27
CA LYS A 40 3.65 -8.75 -13.05
C LYS A 40 4.91 -9.36 -12.42
N ARG A 41 5.67 -8.59 -11.62
CA ARG A 41 6.89 -9.05 -10.94
C ARG A 41 6.59 -9.49 -9.51
N ARG A 42 5.81 -10.57 -9.34
CA ARG A 42 5.56 -11.18 -8.02
C ARG A 42 6.64 -12.21 -7.71
N THR A 43 7.14 -12.19 -6.47
CA THR A 43 8.04 -13.24 -5.94
C THR A 43 7.29 -14.57 -5.83
N ALA A 44 8.01 -15.69 -5.72
CA ALA A 44 7.41 -17.01 -5.57
C ALA A 44 6.47 -17.09 -4.36
N SER A 45 6.91 -16.58 -3.20
CA SER A 45 6.09 -16.52 -1.99
C SER A 45 4.79 -15.74 -2.19
N LYS A 46 4.85 -14.62 -2.93
CA LYS A 46 3.66 -13.81 -3.20
C LYS A 46 2.69 -14.50 -4.15
N LYS A 47 3.17 -15.31 -5.11
CA LYS A 47 2.29 -16.10 -5.98
C LYS A 47 1.56 -17.18 -5.18
N ALA A 48 2.28 -17.94 -4.37
CA ALA A 48 1.70 -18.99 -3.52
C ALA A 48 0.61 -18.44 -2.57
N LEU A 49 0.84 -17.26 -1.98
CA LEU A 49 -0.16 -16.61 -1.15
C LEU A 49 -1.45 -16.29 -1.92
N LEU A 50 -1.35 -15.77 -3.13
CA LEU A 50 -2.53 -15.38 -3.91
C LEU A 50 -3.31 -16.60 -4.38
N GLU A 51 -2.60 -17.67 -4.75
CA GLU A 51 -3.22 -18.95 -5.10
C GLU A 51 -4.00 -19.51 -3.92
N ALA A 52 -3.46 -19.44 -2.69
CA ALA A 52 -4.19 -19.84 -1.49
C ALA A 52 -5.43 -18.95 -1.23
N VAL A 53 -5.34 -17.64 -1.49
CA VAL A 53 -6.49 -16.72 -1.38
C VAL A 53 -7.57 -17.07 -2.41
N GLU A 54 -7.18 -17.38 -3.64
CA GLU A 54 -8.10 -17.78 -4.71
C GLU A 54 -8.78 -19.11 -4.39
N GLN A 55 -8.04 -20.10 -3.88
CA GLN A 55 -8.58 -21.38 -3.41
C GLN A 55 -9.58 -21.20 -2.25
N ALA A 56 -9.38 -20.19 -1.41
CA ALA A 56 -10.30 -19.82 -0.34
C ALA A 56 -11.52 -18.99 -0.84
N GLY A 57 -11.64 -18.74 -2.14
CA GLY A 57 -12.73 -17.98 -2.75
C GLY A 57 -12.57 -16.45 -2.72
N GLY A 58 -11.39 -15.95 -2.34
CA GLY A 58 -11.05 -14.53 -2.39
C GLY A 58 -10.65 -14.07 -3.80
N ARG A 59 -10.78 -12.77 -4.09
CA ARG A 59 -10.23 -12.14 -5.29
C ARG A 59 -9.27 -11.04 -4.90
N TRP A 60 -8.06 -11.07 -5.47
CA TRP A 60 -6.98 -10.13 -5.20
C TRP A 60 -6.38 -9.53 -6.47
#